data_AF-A0A6B9TC94-F1
#
_entry.id   AF-A0A6B9TC94-F1
#
_cell.length_a   1.000
_cell.length_b   1.000
_cell.length_c   1.000
_cell.angle_alpha   90.00
_cell.angle_beta   90.00
_cell.angle_gamma   90.00
#
_symmetry.space_group_name_H-M   'P 1'
#
loop_
_entity.id
_entity.type
_entity.pdbx_description
1 polymer ?
#
loop_
_entity_poly.entity_id
_entity_poly.type
_entity_poly.pdbx_seq_one_letter_code
_entity_poly.pdbx_strand_id
1 'polypeptide(L)'
;MKIGVVVHGPQIVDSGYAAELIEFLKKYGEVRARLGGTMGRTAVYDAHLEDTIDISEKRLPSESADLFAEEGADLVVLMNYGKSRVTGHGFGYKVFRRSKRKPDLIQIERPGEDDGSVVPWTESVHELAGEIARELHLELVDPDEICRELFHDEPCRDTESNGTEYRRLVGVSENENIFVNGIVVGVSTSDEVTLVAEDGVITEIIGGRIKEHGVEKLGRINLSEAVVKTGLLRRASVKPRKVKRREKEKKKFRVSFLNHAAEDIYRLHSSDLVVTVGDDTTLVAADILYRFDVPIIGITDGDIDRVVREGFRCLGSLIIEFEGGWDDIVGKKIHEELFRGRDSLETEDVESFKRDLLQIIDNIGASYTIRST
;
A
#
# COMPACT_ATOMS: atom_id res chain seq x y z
N MET A 1 -0.81 8.20 30.39
CA MET A 1 -1.71 7.38 29.56
C MET A 1 -0.89 6.39 28.74
N LYS A 2 -1.49 5.31 28.26
CA LYS A 2 -0.97 4.43 27.22
C LYS A 2 -1.57 4.86 25.88
N ILE A 3 -0.74 5.26 24.94
CA ILE A 3 -1.16 5.85 23.66
C ILE A 3 -0.73 4.90 22.53
N GLY A 4 -1.72 4.36 21.82
CA GLY A 4 -1.51 3.58 20.60
C GLY A 4 -1.54 4.49 19.37
N VAL A 5 -0.44 4.58 18.64
CA VAL A 5 -0.35 5.40 17.43
C VAL A 5 -0.48 4.51 16.19
N VAL A 6 -1.52 4.76 15.39
CA VAL A 6 -1.70 4.14 14.07
C VAL A 6 -1.19 5.11 13.01
N VAL A 7 -0.03 4.80 12.43
CA VAL A 7 0.57 5.62 11.37
C VAL A 7 0.04 5.14 10.02
N HIS A 8 -0.53 6.06 9.23
CA HIS A 8 -1.10 5.73 7.92
C HIS A 8 -0.39 6.42 6.76
N GLY A 9 -0.02 5.60 5.76
CA GLY A 9 0.56 6.04 4.50
C GLY A 9 2.05 6.40 4.63
N PRO A 10 2.77 6.46 3.49
CA PRO A 10 4.17 6.86 3.49
C PRO A 10 4.35 8.36 3.71
N GLN A 11 3.41 9.20 3.29
CA GLN A 11 3.59 10.65 3.25
C GLN A 11 3.83 11.27 4.63
N ILE A 12 3.13 10.80 5.68
CA ILE A 12 3.32 11.28 7.06
C ILE A 12 4.72 10.94 7.60
N VAL A 13 5.32 9.84 7.10
CA VAL A 13 6.67 9.41 7.47
C VAL A 13 7.70 10.19 6.67
N ASP A 14 7.51 10.28 5.35
CA ASP A 14 8.41 10.97 4.42
C ASP A 14 8.52 12.47 4.71
N SER A 15 7.47 13.10 5.26
CA SER A 15 7.49 14.51 5.66
C SER A 15 8.17 14.77 7.01
N GLY A 16 8.54 13.72 7.77
CA GLY A 16 9.13 13.83 9.10
C GLY A 16 8.11 13.95 10.24
N TYR A 17 6.86 14.31 9.95
CA TYR A 17 5.84 14.54 10.96
C TYR A 17 5.50 13.30 11.81
N ALA A 18 5.62 12.09 11.26
CA ALA A 18 5.40 10.88 12.07
C ALA A 18 6.34 10.83 13.29
N ALA A 19 7.62 11.15 13.11
CA ALA A 19 8.59 11.16 14.20
C ALA A 19 8.32 12.30 15.19
N GLU A 20 8.05 13.51 14.67
CA GLU A 20 7.75 14.69 15.48
C GLU A 20 6.51 14.51 16.34
N LEU A 21 5.43 13.96 15.75
CA LEU A 21 4.18 13.72 16.46
C LEU A 21 4.31 12.59 17.49
N ILE A 22 5.05 11.52 17.19
CA ILE A 22 5.32 10.46 18.17
C ILE A 22 6.07 11.05 19.38
N GLU A 23 7.07 11.89 19.16
CA GLU A 23 7.80 12.54 20.24
C GLU A 23 6.92 13.53 21.02
N PHE A 24 6.10 14.31 20.32
CA PHE A 24 5.12 15.20 20.92
C PHE A 24 4.15 14.45 21.84
N LEU A 25 3.61 13.30 21.41
CA LEU A 25 2.64 12.53 22.19
C LEU A 25 3.24 11.91 23.46
N LYS A 26 4.57 11.74 23.54
CA LYS A 26 5.22 11.25 24.77
C LYS A 26 5.03 12.18 25.96
N LYS A 27 4.70 13.46 25.73
CA LYS A 27 4.32 14.41 26.79
C LYS A 27 3.04 13.98 27.54
N TYR A 28 2.16 13.23 26.88
CA TYR A 28 0.86 12.78 27.43
C TYR A 28 0.91 11.34 27.95
N GLY A 29 1.94 10.55 27.60
CA GLY A 29 2.01 9.16 28.02
C GLY A 29 3.07 8.29 27.34
N GLU A 30 2.97 6.99 27.61
CA GLU A 30 3.76 5.95 26.94
C GLU A 30 3.19 5.73 25.53
N VAL A 31 4.04 5.87 24.50
CA VAL A 31 3.62 5.79 23.10
C VAL A 31 4.12 4.49 22.47
N ARG A 32 3.22 3.75 21.82
CA ARG A 32 3.56 2.61 20.94
C ARG A 32 2.98 2.88 19.57
N ALA A 33 3.79 2.80 18.52
CA ALA A 33 3.37 3.11 17.17
C ALA A 33 3.39 1.87 16.25
N ARG A 34 2.45 1.80 15.31
CA ARG A 34 2.30 0.70 14.34
C ARG A 34 1.98 1.21 12.94
N LEU A 35 2.51 0.53 11.92
CA LEU A 35 2.19 0.75 10.52
C LEU A 35 2.18 -0.56 9.73
N GLY A 36 1.02 -0.90 9.13
CA GLY A 36 0.85 -2.13 8.34
C GLY A 36 0.87 -1.98 6.81
N GLY A 37 0.82 -0.76 6.28
CA GLY A 37 0.73 -0.51 4.84
C GLY A 37 2.05 -0.71 4.09
N THR A 38 2.05 -1.43 2.96
CA THR A 38 3.26 -1.77 2.17
C THR A 38 4.20 -0.58 1.93
N MET A 39 3.73 0.50 1.31
CA MET A 39 4.59 1.66 1.04
C MET A 39 4.93 2.48 2.28
N GLY A 40 4.07 2.47 3.30
CA GLY A 40 4.41 3.14 4.56
C GLY A 40 5.54 2.42 5.30
N ARG A 41 5.60 1.07 5.23
CA ARG A 41 6.75 0.31 5.75
C ARG A 41 8.03 0.70 5.01
N THR A 42 7.93 0.96 3.70
CA THR A 42 9.07 1.42 2.89
C THR A 42 9.57 2.77 3.39
N ALA A 43 8.64 3.69 3.68
CA ALA A 43 8.96 4.99 4.24
C ALA A 43 9.59 4.89 5.64
N VAL A 44 9.10 4.00 6.50
CA VAL A 44 9.69 3.75 7.84
C VAL A 44 11.15 3.32 7.71
N TYR A 45 11.47 2.39 6.82
CA TYR A 45 12.85 1.99 6.57
C TYR A 45 13.70 3.15 6.06
N ASP A 46 13.22 3.94 5.11
CA ASP A 46 13.99 5.08 4.59
C ASP A 46 14.22 6.16 5.66
N ALA A 47 13.27 6.33 6.59
CA ALA A 47 13.32 7.33 7.67
C ALA A 47 14.04 6.85 8.94
N HIS A 48 14.57 5.62 8.98
CA HIS A 48 15.19 5.03 10.18
C HIS A 48 14.25 4.91 11.39
N LEU A 49 12.97 4.62 11.14
CA LEU A 49 11.96 4.55 12.18
C LEU A 49 11.53 3.12 12.53
N GLU A 50 12.20 2.08 12.00
CA GLU A 50 11.82 0.68 12.25
C GLU A 50 11.92 0.25 13.74
N ASP A 51 12.74 0.94 14.54
CA ASP A 51 12.85 0.70 15.99
C ASP A 51 11.80 1.51 16.79
N THR A 52 11.10 2.45 16.15
CA THR A 52 10.11 3.34 16.77
C THR A 52 8.67 2.98 16.37
N ILE A 53 8.49 2.57 15.11
CA ILE A 53 7.20 2.20 14.52
C ILE A 53 7.26 0.72 14.19
N ASP A 54 6.41 -0.06 14.85
CA ASP A 54 6.27 -1.49 14.57
C ASP A 54 5.66 -1.70 13.17
N ILE A 55 6.47 -2.31 12.31
CA ILE A 55 6.16 -2.63 10.91
C ILE A 55 6.18 -4.14 10.65
N SER A 56 6.17 -4.98 11.70
CA SER A 56 6.34 -6.43 11.54
C SER A 56 5.14 -7.12 10.89
N GLU A 57 3.95 -6.54 11.00
CA GLU A 57 2.70 -7.15 10.53
C GLU A 57 1.95 -6.26 9.55
N LYS A 58 1.49 -6.85 8.44
CA LYS A 58 0.56 -6.21 7.51
C LYS A 58 -0.83 -6.20 8.13
N ARG A 59 -1.32 -5.01 8.49
CA ARG A 59 -2.65 -4.80 9.09
C ARG A 59 -3.32 -3.55 8.53
N LEU A 60 -4.65 -3.57 8.50
CA LEU A 60 -5.44 -2.38 8.19
C LEU A 60 -5.43 -1.42 9.38
N PRO A 61 -5.54 -0.09 9.16
CA PRO A 61 -5.54 0.88 10.25
C PRO A 61 -6.63 0.64 11.30
N SER A 62 -7.81 0.17 10.90
CA SER A 62 -8.90 -0.19 11.83
C SER A 62 -8.56 -1.40 12.70
N GLU A 63 -7.85 -2.38 12.14
CA GLU A 63 -7.39 -3.56 12.88
C GLU A 63 -6.27 -3.18 13.86
N SER A 64 -5.37 -2.27 13.47
CA SER A 64 -4.34 -1.74 14.36
C SER A 64 -4.95 -0.94 15.52
N ALA A 65 -6.01 -0.16 15.26
CA ALA A 65 -6.75 0.54 16.30
C ALA A 65 -7.44 -0.42 17.28
N ASP A 66 -8.11 -1.46 16.75
CA ASP A 66 -8.73 -2.51 17.56
C ASP A 66 -7.69 -3.25 18.42
N LEU A 67 -6.53 -3.57 17.85
CA LEU A 67 -5.45 -4.26 18.56
C LEU A 67 -4.89 -3.41 19.72
N PHE A 68 -4.70 -2.10 19.52
CA PHE A 68 -4.28 -1.22 20.62
C PHE A 68 -5.32 -1.17 21.74
N ALA A 69 -6.61 -1.15 21.40
CA ALA A 69 -7.68 -1.23 22.39
C ALA A 69 -7.62 -2.54 23.19
N GLU A 70 -7.38 -3.67 22.52
CA GLU A 70 -7.24 -4.98 23.15
C GLU A 70 -6.00 -5.09 24.05
N GLU A 71 -4.93 -4.37 23.71
CA GLU A 71 -3.72 -4.27 24.52
C GLU A 71 -3.85 -3.26 25.69
N GLY A 72 -5.02 -2.65 25.84
CA GLY A 72 -5.32 -1.72 26.93
C GLY A 72 -4.71 -0.33 26.74
N ALA A 73 -4.69 0.18 25.51
CA ALA A 73 -4.43 1.59 25.27
C ALA A 73 -5.58 2.46 25.83
N ASP A 74 -5.24 3.56 26.49
CA ASP A 74 -6.20 4.56 26.98
C ASP A 74 -6.68 5.47 25.84
N LEU A 75 -5.83 5.65 24.83
CA LEU A 75 -6.07 6.51 23.67
C LEU A 75 -5.46 5.88 22.43
N VAL A 76 -6.18 5.94 21.30
CA VAL A 76 -5.62 5.67 19.97
C VAL A 76 -5.50 6.98 19.22
N VAL A 77 -4.32 7.23 18.62
CA VAL A 77 -4.08 8.37 17.73
C VAL A 77 -3.85 7.86 16.32
N LEU A 78 -4.72 8.25 15.39
CA LEU A 78 -4.59 7.99 13.96
C LEU A 78 -3.83 9.14 13.30
N MET A 79 -2.60 8.90 12.86
CA MET A 79 -1.79 9.89 12.14
C MET A 79 -1.90 9.66 10.65
N ASN A 80 -2.28 10.70 9.91
CA ASN A 80 -2.41 10.60 8.46
C ASN A 80 -2.01 11.92 7.77
N TYR A 81 -1.57 11.77 6.52
CA TYR A 81 -1.25 12.89 5.63
C TYR A 81 -1.92 12.64 4.28
N GLY A 82 -3.22 12.96 4.23
CA GLY A 82 -4.05 12.82 3.05
C GLY A 82 -3.56 13.63 1.85
N LYS A 83 -4.21 13.42 0.71
CA LYS A 83 -3.98 14.26 -0.49
C LYS A 83 -4.64 15.63 -0.34
N SER A 84 -5.77 15.65 0.34
CA SER A 84 -6.57 16.80 0.73
C SER A 84 -7.21 16.57 2.10
N ARG A 85 -7.72 17.62 2.75
CA ARG A 85 -8.56 17.52 3.96
C ARG A 85 -9.67 16.48 3.80
N VAL A 86 -10.42 16.57 2.70
CA VAL A 86 -11.51 15.65 2.33
C VAL A 86 -11.07 14.18 2.33
N THR A 87 -9.95 13.85 1.69
CA THR A 87 -9.43 12.47 1.69
C THR A 87 -9.04 11.97 3.07
N GLY A 88 -8.44 12.86 3.86
CA GLY A 88 -7.96 12.57 5.20
C GLY A 88 -9.10 12.29 6.18
N HIS A 89 -10.07 13.19 6.21
CA HIS A 89 -11.28 13.05 7.02
C HIS A 89 -12.09 11.81 6.62
N GLY A 90 -12.27 11.58 5.32
CA GLY A 90 -12.94 10.37 4.83
C GLY A 90 -12.20 9.07 5.20
N PHE A 91 -10.87 9.11 5.28
CA PHE A 91 -10.07 7.99 5.79
C PHE A 91 -10.31 7.75 7.28
N GLY A 92 -10.23 8.78 8.12
CA GLY A 92 -10.49 8.68 9.56
C GLY A 92 -11.88 8.15 9.87
N TYR A 93 -12.89 8.67 9.17
CA TYR A 93 -14.27 8.18 9.27
C TYR A 93 -14.35 6.68 9.01
N LYS A 94 -13.76 6.21 7.90
CA LYS A 94 -13.76 4.79 7.53
C LYS A 94 -13.05 3.92 8.56
N VAL A 95 -11.91 4.37 9.08
CA VAL A 95 -11.16 3.65 10.13
C VAL A 95 -11.99 3.52 11.40
N PHE A 96 -12.55 4.63 11.89
CA PHE A 96 -13.38 4.62 13.08
C PHE A 96 -14.63 3.77 12.91
N ARG A 97 -15.32 3.87 11.76
CA ARG A 97 -16.52 3.06 11.46
C ARG A 97 -16.22 1.56 11.37
N ARG A 98 -15.08 1.17 10.80
CA ARG A 98 -14.66 -0.23 10.65
C ARG A 98 -14.04 -0.84 11.91
N SER A 99 -13.51 -0.02 12.82
CA SER A 99 -13.05 -0.48 14.13
C SER A 99 -14.22 -1.11 14.90
N LYS A 100 -14.03 -2.35 15.38
CA LYS A 100 -15.03 -3.09 16.16
C LYS A 100 -15.03 -2.68 17.62
N ARG A 101 -13.87 -2.26 18.15
CA ARG A 101 -13.69 -1.90 19.55
C ARG A 101 -14.14 -0.48 19.88
N LYS A 102 -14.23 0.39 18.87
CA LYS A 102 -14.56 1.83 19.04
C LYS A 102 -13.70 2.47 20.15
N PRO A 103 -12.36 2.39 20.04
CA PRO A 103 -11.50 3.01 21.04
C PRO A 103 -11.72 4.53 21.04
N ASP A 104 -11.38 5.14 22.16
CA ASP A 104 -11.14 6.58 22.26
C ASP A 104 -10.10 6.98 21.20
N LEU A 105 -10.55 7.67 20.15
CA LEU A 105 -9.78 7.87 18.93
C LEU A 105 -9.67 9.35 18.58
N ILE A 106 -8.43 9.83 18.46
CA ILE A 106 -8.10 11.13 17.88
C ILE A 106 -7.43 10.91 16.53
N GLN A 107 -7.82 11.64 15.50
CA GLN A 107 -7.06 11.73 14.26
C GLN A 107 -6.26 13.04 14.23
N ILE A 108 -5.00 12.95 13.81
CA ILE A 108 -4.18 14.10 13.42
C ILE A 108 -3.98 14.01 11.91
N GLU A 109 -4.53 14.98 11.19
CA GLU A 109 -4.60 15.01 9.74
C GLU A 109 -3.76 16.15 9.16
N ARG A 110 -2.88 15.83 8.20
CA ARG A 110 -2.07 16.78 7.43
C ARG A 110 -1.39 17.84 8.31
N PRO A 111 -0.61 17.43 9.33
CA PRO A 111 0.14 18.37 10.13
C PRO A 111 1.05 19.25 9.24
N GLY A 112 1.11 20.55 9.54
CA GLY A 112 1.92 21.52 8.80
C GLY A 112 1.29 22.12 7.55
N GLU A 113 0.10 21.66 7.15
CA GLU A 113 -0.67 22.24 6.06
C GLU A 113 -1.68 23.27 6.63
N ASP A 114 -2.05 24.28 5.84
CA ASP A 114 -3.00 25.32 6.25
C ASP A 114 -4.40 24.74 6.60
N ASP A 115 -4.75 23.58 6.03
CA ASP A 115 -5.99 22.85 6.29
C ASP A 115 -5.79 21.61 7.17
N GLY A 116 -4.65 21.53 7.88
CA GLY A 116 -4.34 20.51 8.86
C GLY A 116 -5.29 20.57 10.06
N SER A 117 -5.66 19.40 10.58
CA SER A 117 -6.71 19.31 11.60
C SER A 117 -6.52 18.19 12.61
N VAL A 118 -7.18 18.33 13.75
CA VAL A 118 -7.36 17.29 14.77
C VAL A 118 -8.85 16.97 14.87
N VAL A 119 -9.19 15.68 14.82
CA VAL A 119 -10.58 15.20 14.84
C VAL A 119 -10.78 14.25 16.02
N PRO A 120 -11.61 14.58 17.03
CA PRO A 120 -11.98 13.68 18.10
C PRO A 120 -13.12 12.76 17.64
N TRP A 121 -12.82 11.54 17.18
CA TRP A 121 -13.85 10.59 16.75
C TRP A 121 -14.70 10.03 17.90
N THR A 122 -14.37 10.36 19.15
CA THR A 122 -15.13 9.99 20.35
C THR A 122 -15.27 11.18 21.28
N GLU A 123 -16.45 11.36 21.86
CA GLU A 123 -16.75 12.51 22.72
C GLU A 123 -15.84 12.61 23.95
N SER A 124 -15.47 11.45 24.52
CA SER A 124 -14.57 11.33 25.68
C SER A 124 -13.21 12.01 25.49
N VAL A 125 -12.75 12.18 24.24
CA VAL A 125 -11.43 12.75 23.92
C VAL A 125 -11.50 14.17 23.37
N HIS A 126 -12.68 14.80 23.36
CA HIS A 126 -12.85 16.14 22.77
C HIS A 126 -11.97 17.20 23.44
N GLU A 127 -11.92 17.23 24.78
CA GLU A 127 -11.08 18.19 25.52
C GLU A 127 -9.58 18.01 25.19
N LEU A 128 -9.10 16.77 25.22
CA LEU A 128 -7.71 16.44 24.89
C LEU A 128 -7.39 16.77 23.42
N ALA A 129 -8.30 16.49 22.49
CA ALA A 129 -8.13 16.86 21.09
C ALA A 129 -8.00 18.38 20.93
N GLY A 130 -8.78 19.17 21.66
CA GLY A 130 -8.67 20.63 21.68
C GLY A 130 -7.36 21.15 22.30
N GLU A 131 -6.78 20.44 23.26
CA GLU A 131 -5.42 20.73 23.74
C GLU A 131 -4.36 20.44 22.67
N ILE A 132 -4.41 19.25 22.08
CA ILE A 132 -3.48 18.83 21.01
C ILE A 132 -3.55 19.78 19.81
N ALA A 133 -4.77 20.15 19.37
CA ALA A 133 -4.98 21.08 18.27
C ALA A 133 -4.32 22.44 18.52
N ARG A 134 -4.46 22.98 19.75
CA ARG A 134 -3.83 24.26 20.13
C ARG A 134 -2.31 24.17 20.16
N GLU A 135 -1.74 23.10 20.71
CA GLU A 135 -0.29 22.94 20.79
C GLU A 135 0.36 22.68 19.42
N LEU A 136 -0.34 22.00 18.52
CA LEU A 136 0.13 21.73 17.16
C LEU A 136 -0.23 22.82 16.15
N HIS A 137 -0.98 23.85 16.58
CA HIS A 137 -1.52 24.91 15.71
C HIS A 137 -2.37 24.37 14.55
N LEU A 138 -3.24 23.40 14.85
CA LEU A 138 -4.15 22.76 13.90
C LEU A 138 -5.60 23.13 14.21
N GLU A 139 -6.47 23.02 13.21
CA GLU A 139 -7.91 23.21 13.38
C GLU A 139 -8.54 22.03 14.14
N LEU A 140 -9.33 22.30 15.17
CA LEU A 140 -10.18 21.26 15.78
C LEU A 140 -11.46 21.14 14.95
N VAL A 141 -11.73 19.94 14.42
CA VAL A 141 -12.87 19.69 13.53
C VAL A 141 -13.81 18.67 14.14
N ASP A 142 -15.11 18.94 14.10
CA ASP A 142 -16.14 18.06 14.63
C ASP A 142 -16.41 16.88 13.66
N PRO A 143 -16.47 15.62 14.14
CA PRO A 143 -16.85 14.47 13.31
C PRO A 143 -18.19 14.61 12.59
N ASP A 144 -19.18 15.28 13.19
CA ASP A 144 -20.52 15.46 12.59
C ASP A 144 -20.48 16.47 11.43
N GLU A 145 -19.57 17.45 11.48
CA GLU A 145 -19.29 18.34 10.34
C GLU A 145 -18.72 17.54 9.17
N ILE A 146 -17.72 16.70 9.43
CA ILE A 146 -17.14 15.80 8.41
C ILE A 146 -18.21 14.91 7.79
N CYS A 147 -19.09 14.32 8.61
CA CYS A 147 -20.14 13.45 8.09
C CYS A 147 -21.11 14.20 7.17
N ARG A 148 -21.50 15.44 7.54
CA ARG A 148 -22.38 16.27 6.72
C ARG A 148 -21.72 16.70 5.40
N GLU A 149 -20.46 17.13 5.46
CA GLU A 149 -19.72 17.57 4.26
C GLU A 149 -19.48 16.43 3.27
N LEU A 150 -19.05 15.26 3.76
CA LEU A 150 -18.67 14.14 2.90
C LEU A 150 -19.88 13.39 2.35
N PHE A 151 -20.97 13.33 3.12
CA PHE A 151 -22.05 12.39 2.87
C PHE A 151 -23.43 13.05 2.71
N HIS A 152 -23.58 14.37 2.89
CA HIS A 152 -24.86 15.08 2.75
C HIS A 152 -26.02 14.39 3.51
N ASP A 153 -25.76 13.92 4.73
CA ASP A 153 -26.68 13.13 5.57
C ASP A 153 -27.05 11.72 5.04
N GLU A 154 -26.48 11.30 3.90
CA GLU A 154 -26.58 9.94 3.38
C GLU A 154 -25.25 9.22 3.56
N PRO A 155 -25.01 8.51 4.69
CA PRO A 155 -23.77 7.74 4.86
C PRO A 155 -23.58 6.87 3.64
N CYS A 156 -22.37 6.79 3.04
CA CYS A 156 -22.09 5.97 1.86
C CYS A 156 -22.83 4.63 1.97
N ARG A 157 -24.01 4.55 1.36
CA ARG A 157 -24.77 3.32 1.38
C ARG A 157 -24.15 2.53 0.26
N ASP A 158 -23.39 1.51 0.64
CA ASP A 158 -23.13 0.42 -0.27
C ASP A 158 -24.50 -0.24 -0.50
N THR A 159 -25.26 0.27 -1.46
CA THR A 159 -26.62 -0.20 -1.72
C THR A 159 -26.53 -1.51 -2.48
N GLU A 160 -26.94 -2.60 -1.84
CA GLU A 160 -27.22 -3.86 -2.50
C GLU A 160 -28.64 -3.81 -3.08
N SER A 161 -28.75 -3.75 -4.40
CA SER A 161 -30.01 -4.03 -5.09
C SER A 161 -29.77 -5.16 -6.08
N ASN A 162 -30.44 -6.30 -5.88
CA ASN A 162 -30.41 -7.44 -6.81
C ASN A 162 -29.00 -7.97 -7.18
N GLY A 163 -28.08 -8.08 -6.22
CA GLY A 163 -26.72 -8.60 -6.47
C GLY A 163 -25.73 -7.58 -7.04
N THR A 164 -26.15 -6.32 -7.20
CA THR A 164 -25.29 -5.19 -7.55
C THR A 164 -24.91 -4.41 -6.30
N GLU A 165 -23.61 -4.22 -6.07
CA GLU A 165 -23.02 -3.37 -5.04
C GLU A 165 -22.50 -2.06 -5.67
N TYR A 166 -22.78 -0.93 -5.01
CA TYR A 166 -22.26 0.39 -5.41
C TYR A 166 -21.39 0.94 -4.30
N ARG A 167 -20.19 1.43 -4.62
CA ARG A 167 -19.31 2.06 -3.63
C ARG A 167 -18.74 3.38 -4.10
N ARG A 168 -19.24 4.47 -3.54
CA ARG A 168 -18.72 5.83 -3.81
C ARG A 168 -17.34 6.01 -3.17
N LEU A 169 -16.42 6.56 -3.96
CA LEU A 169 -15.07 6.92 -3.52
C LEU A 169 -15.04 8.41 -3.14
N VAL A 170 -14.27 8.74 -2.12
CA VAL A 170 -14.20 10.09 -1.56
C VAL A 170 -12.81 10.67 -1.79
N GLY A 171 -12.75 11.90 -2.31
CA GLY A 171 -11.51 12.63 -2.55
C GLY A 171 -10.64 12.01 -3.65
N VAL A 172 -11.28 11.56 -4.73
CA VAL A 172 -10.62 11.15 -5.96
C VAL A 172 -10.33 12.41 -6.79
N SER A 173 -9.22 12.44 -7.50
CA SER A 173 -8.94 13.46 -8.50
C SER A 173 -8.93 12.84 -9.89
N GLU A 174 -9.14 13.63 -10.94
CA GLU A 174 -9.03 13.13 -12.31
C GLU A 174 -7.64 12.54 -12.60
N ASN A 175 -7.60 11.50 -13.44
CA ASN A 175 -6.38 10.82 -13.87
C ASN A 175 -5.61 10.13 -12.73
N GLU A 176 -6.33 9.64 -11.73
CA GLU A 176 -5.78 8.79 -10.68
C GLU A 176 -6.08 7.32 -10.95
N ASN A 177 -5.06 6.47 -10.81
CA ASN A 177 -5.27 5.02 -10.76
C ASN A 177 -6.19 4.66 -9.59
N ILE A 178 -7.08 3.70 -9.81
CA ILE A 178 -7.98 3.16 -8.80
C ILE A 178 -7.52 1.75 -8.47
N PHE A 179 -7.05 1.57 -7.25
CA PHE A 179 -6.61 0.27 -6.74
C PHE A 179 -7.71 -0.36 -5.90
N VAL A 180 -7.99 -1.63 -6.15
CA VAL A 180 -8.85 -2.46 -5.31
C VAL A 180 -8.04 -3.68 -4.87
N ASN A 181 -7.89 -3.86 -3.55
CA ASN A 181 -7.07 -4.92 -2.94
C ASN A 181 -5.63 -5.00 -3.48
N GLY A 182 -5.09 -3.86 -3.94
CA GLY A 182 -3.72 -3.75 -4.47
C GLY A 182 -3.58 -3.92 -5.98
N ILE A 183 -4.68 -4.14 -6.71
CA ILE A 183 -4.69 -4.26 -8.18
C ILE A 183 -5.32 -3.01 -8.79
N VAL A 184 -4.71 -2.46 -9.84
CA VAL A 184 -5.28 -1.33 -10.59
C VAL A 184 -6.44 -1.85 -11.44
N VAL A 185 -7.66 -1.38 -11.15
CA VAL A 185 -8.89 -1.80 -11.87
C VAL A 185 -9.39 -0.74 -12.84
N GLY A 186 -8.75 0.42 -12.87
CA GLY A 186 -9.16 1.53 -13.71
C GLY A 186 -8.51 2.85 -13.33
N VAL A 187 -8.95 3.90 -14.00
CA VAL A 187 -8.46 5.27 -13.83
C VAL A 187 -9.65 6.22 -13.73
N SER A 188 -9.62 7.16 -12.79
CA SER A 188 -10.66 8.17 -12.66
C SER A 188 -10.66 9.16 -13.83
N THR A 189 -11.85 9.60 -14.22
CA THR A 189 -12.08 10.66 -15.21
C THR A 189 -12.83 11.85 -14.63
N SER A 190 -13.29 11.74 -13.38
CA SER A 190 -13.87 12.81 -12.56
C SER A 190 -13.43 12.66 -11.11
N ASP A 191 -13.75 13.66 -10.29
CA ASP A 191 -13.61 13.64 -8.83
C ASP A 191 -14.74 12.85 -8.13
N GLU A 192 -15.90 12.76 -8.77
CA GLU A 192 -17.00 11.89 -8.37
C GLU A 192 -16.87 10.50 -9.00
N VAL A 193 -16.46 9.51 -8.21
CA VAL A 193 -16.23 8.13 -8.68
C VAL A 193 -17.03 7.13 -7.87
N THR A 194 -17.71 6.20 -8.55
CA THR A 194 -18.42 5.07 -7.91
C THR A 194 -18.02 3.76 -8.58
N LEU A 195 -17.58 2.80 -7.76
CA LEU A 195 -17.37 1.42 -8.21
C LEU A 195 -18.70 0.68 -8.22
N VAL A 196 -18.96 -0.06 -9.30
CA VAL A 196 -20.13 -0.93 -9.43
C VAL A 196 -19.65 -2.35 -9.59
N ALA A 197 -20.15 -3.26 -8.75
CA ALA A 197 -19.89 -4.68 -8.89
C ALA A 197 -21.20 -5.47 -9.00
N GLU A 198 -21.27 -6.40 -9.94
CA GLU A 198 -22.38 -7.33 -10.13
C GLU A 198 -21.88 -8.75 -9.81
N ASP A 199 -22.58 -9.45 -8.91
CA ASP A 199 -22.19 -10.78 -8.43
C ASP A 199 -20.72 -10.86 -7.95
N GLY A 200 -20.25 -9.76 -7.36
CA GLY A 200 -18.89 -9.57 -6.84
C GLY A 200 -17.82 -9.24 -7.90
N VAL A 201 -18.17 -9.07 -9.18
CA VAL A 201 -17.22 -8.64 -10.22
C VAL A 201 -17.43 -7.17 -10.51
N ILE A 202 -16.36 -6.36 -10.50
CA ILE A 202 -16.45 -4.96 -10.88
C ILE A 202 -16.82 -4.86 -12.37
N THR A 203 -18.00 -4.34 -12.68
CA THR A 203 -18.51 -4.22 -14.05
C THR A 203 -18.40 -2.80 -14.59
N GLU A 204 -18.42 -1.79 -13.71
CA GLU A 204 -18.39 -0.40 -14.11
C GLU A 204 -17.64 0.46 -13.07
N ILE A 205 -17.03 1.54 -13.56
CA ILE A 205 -16.51 2.63 -12.75
C ILE A 205 -17.20 3.91 -13.24
N ILE A 206 -18.26 4.32 -12.57
CA ILE A 206 -18.94 5.59 -12.86
C ILE A 206 -17.97 6.72 -12.50
N GLY A 207 -17.74 7.64 -13.43
CA GLY A 207 -16.72 8.68 -13.26
C GLY A 207 -15.28 8.19 -13.48
N GLY A 208 -15.10 7.02 -14.09
CA GLY A 208 -13.80 6.49 -14.47
C GLY A 208 -13.84 5.60 -15.71
N ARG A 209 -12.67 5.09 -16.08
CA ARG A 209 -12.50 4.07 -17.11
C ARG A 209 -12.03 2.78 -16.46
N ILE A 210 -12.72 1.69 -16.76
CA ILE A 210 -12.34 0.34 -16.32
C ILE A 210 -11.08 -0.13 -17.05
N LYS A 211 -10.22 -0.84 -16.35
CA LYS A 211 -9.09 -1.60 -16.91
C LYS A 211 -9.47 -3.07 -16.85
N GLU A 212 -9.96 -3.61 -17.97
CA GLU A 212 -10.51 -4.97 -18.08
C GLU A 212 -9.57 -6.02 -17.49
N HIS A 213 -8.31 -6.00 -17.93
CA HIS A 213 -7.30 -6.94 -17.46
C HIS A 213 -7.03 -6.85 -15.95
N GLY A 214 -7.13 -5.65 -15.37
CA GLY A 214 -7.01 -5.45 -13.92
C GLY A 214 -8.18 -6.05 -13.14
N VAL A 215 -9.39 -5.92 -13.66
CA VAL A 215 -10.60 -6.54 -13.09
C VAL A 215 -10.56 -8.06 -13.21
N GLU A 216 -10.10 -8.59 -14.35
CA GLU A 216 -9.89 -10.03 -14.54
C GLU A 216 -8.90 -10.58 -13.50
N LYS A 217 -7.78 -9.89 -13.27
CA LYS A 217 -6.78 -10.24 -12.25
C LYS A 217 -7.33 -10.14 -10.82
N LEU A 218 -8.20 -9.19 -10.54
CA LEU A 218 -8.83 -9.04 -9.23
C LEU A 218 -9.82 -10.16 -8.92
N GLY A 219 -10.62 -10.57 -9.91
CA GLY A 219 -11.67 -11.57 -9.74
C GLY A 219 -12.82 -11.09 -8.85
N ARG A 220 -13.52 -12.04 -8.22
CA ARG A 220 -14.69 -11.75 -7.37
C ARG A 220 -14.28 -11.19 -6.02
N ILE A 221 -14.93 -10.11 -5.60
CA ILE A 221 -14.69 -9.39 -4.34
C ILE A 221 -16.01 -8.94 -3.71
N ASN A 222 -15.96 -8.65 -2.42
CA ASN A 222 -17.00 -7.89 -1.72
C ASN A 222 -16.57 -6.41 -1.73
N LEU A 223 -17.34 -5.53 -2.39
CA LEU A 223 -16.95 -4.13 -2.54
C LEU A 223 -16.95 -3.40 -1.21
N SER A 224 -17.89 -3.72 -0.31
CA SER A 224 -17.97 -3.08 1.01
C SER A 224 -16.73 -3.34 1.90
N GLU A 225 -16.13 -4.53 1.76
CA GLU A 225 -14.94 -4.93 2.54
C GLU A 225 -13.62 -4.52 1.88
N ALA A 226 -13.60 -4.39 0.54
CA ALA A 226 -12.39 -4.16 -0.22
C ALA A 226 -11.57 -2.94 0.26
N VAL A 227 -10.25 -3.02 0.08
CA VAL A 227 -9.35 -1.89 0.32
C VAL A 227 -9.21 -1.12 -0.98
N VAL A 228 -9.73 0.11 -0.99
CA VAL A 228 -9.67 0.99 -2.15
C VAL A 228 -8.69 2.13 -1.90
N LYS A 229 -7.82 2.40 -2.87
CA LYS A 229 -6.87 3.53 -2.87
C LYS A 229 -6.90 4.20 -4.23
N THR A 230 -6.62 5.51 -4.27
CA THR A 230 -6.47 6.21 -5.55
C THR A 230 -5.21 7.05 -5.60
N GLY A 231 -4.66 7.20 -6.80
CA GLY A 231 -3.43 7.94 -7.07
C GLY A 231 -2.18 7.12 -6.78
N LEU A 232 -1.04 7.80 -6.59
CA LEU A 232 0.24 7.13 -6.38
C LEU A 232 0.33 6.47 -4.99
N LEU A 233 0.97 5.29 -4.94
CA LEU A 233 1.17 4.57 -3.68
C LEU A 233 2.19 5.27 -2.75
N ARG A 234 3.10 6.07 -3.32
CA ARG A 234 4.05 6.95 -2.62
C ARG A 234 4.39 8.15 -3.51
N ARG A 235 4.20 9.37 -3.00
CA ARG A 235 4.31 10.63 -3.76
C ARG A 235 5.66 11.34 -3.61
N ALA A 236 6.27 11.22 -2.43
CA ALA A 236 7.53 11.88 -2.12
C ALA A 236 8.67 11.34 -2.98
N SER A 237 9.56 12.24 -3.43
CA SER A 237 10.86 11.83 -3.96
C SER A 237 11.74 11.50 -2.75
N VAL A 238 12.27 10.29 -2.71
CA VAL A 238 13.01 9.78 -1.56
C VAL A 238 14.37 9.26 -1.99
N LYS A 239 15.34 9.36 -1.08
CA LYS A 239 16.62 8.68 -1.23
C LYS A 239 16.50 7.32 -0.54
N PRO A 240 16.50 6.20 -1.27
CA PRO A 240 16.28 4.89 -0.68
C PRO A 240 17.47 4.49 0.20
N ARG A 241 17.20 3.79 1.30
CA ARG A 241 18.24 3.28 2.19
C ARG A 241 18.45 1.77 2.02
N LYS A 242 19.70 1.33 1.99
CA LYS A 242 20.05 -0.09 2.16
C LYS A 242 20.04 -0.44 3.65
N VAL A 243 19.03 -1.20 4.07
CA VAL A 243 18.83 -1.68 5.45
C VAL A 243 19.64 -2.95 5.69
N LYS A 244 19.74 -3.80 4.67
CA LYS A 244 20.53 -5.02 4.68
C LYS A 244 21.43 -5.05 3.44
N ARG A 245 22.64 -5.60 3.60
CA ARG A 245 23.51 -5.91 2.46
C ARG A 245 23.50 -7.40 2.21
N ARG A 246 23.61 -7.77 0.93
CA ARG A 246 23.73 -9.17 0.53
C ARG A 246 25.06 -9.74 0.99
N GLU A 247 25.03 -10.93 1.57
CA GLU A 247 26.25 -11.69 1.83
C GLU A 247 26.82 -12.19 0.49
N LYS A 248 28.09 -11.85 0.23
CA LYS A 248 28.74 -12.21 -1.04
C LYS A 248 29.23 -13.66 -1.07
N GLU A 249 29.47 -14.24 0.09
CA GLU A 249 30.03 -15.58 0.24
C GLU A 249 28.97 -16.53 0.81
N LYS A 250 28.16 -17.11 -0.08
CA LYS A 250 27.18 -18.14 0.24
C LYS A 250 27.38 -19.36 -0.65
N LYS A 251 27.18 -20.55 -0.08
CA LYS A 251 27.20 -21.83 -0.81
C LYS A 251 25.88 -22.12 -1.54
N LYS A 252 24.79 -21.53 -1.06
CA LYS A 252 23.44 -21.71 -1.57
C LYS A 252 22.75 -20.36 -1.60
N PHE A 253 22.01 -20.14 -2.68
CA PHE A 253 21.24 -18.94 -2.95
C PHE A 253 19.76 -19.29 -3.01
N ARG A 254 18.95 -18.51 -2.30
CA ARG A 254 17.50 -18.63 -2.35
C ARG A 254 16.96 -17.77 -3.50
N VAL A 255 16.29 -18.40 -4.46
CA VAL A 255 15.55 -17.69 -5.50
C VAL A 255 14.06 -17.80 -5.21
N SER A 256 13.35 -16.68 -5.23
CA SER A 256 11.89 -16.64 -5.02
C SER A 256 11.16 -16.24 -6.28
N PHE A 257 9.89 -16.61 -6.38
CA PHE A 257 8.99 -16.24 -7.45
C PHE A 257 7.85 -15.37 -6.90
N LEU A 258 7.45 -14.34 -7.65
CA LEU A 258 6.38 -13.41 -7.29
C LEU A 258 5.53 -13.08 -8.52
N ASN A 259 4.28 -13.52 -8.54
CA ASN A 259 3.39 -13.34 -9.69
C ASN A 259 2.39 -12.18 -9.54
N HIS A 260 2.18 -11.69 -8.32
CA HIS A 260 1.11 -10.72 -8.03
C HIS A 260 1.55 -9.64 -7.05
N ALA A 261 1.33 -8.37 -7.43
CA ALA A 261 1.67 -7.19 -6.61
C ALA A 261 0.94 -7.11 -5.26
N ALA A 262 -0.19 -7.84 -5.10
CA ALA A 262 -1.00 -7.82 -3.88
C ALA A 262 -0.36 -8.57 -2.69
N GLU A 263 0.63 -9.42 -2.95
CA GLU A 263 1.32 -10.18 -1.90
C GLU A 263 2.18 -9.30 -0.98
N ASP A 264 2.50 -9.82 0.21
CA ASP A 264 3.45 -9.13 1.09
C ASP A 264 4.89 -9.32 0.63
N ILE A 265 5.37 -8.41 -0.22
CA ILE A 265 6.73 -8.38 -0.78
C ILE A 265 7.83 -8.44 0.31
N TYR A 266 7.55 -7.94 1.52
CA TYR A 266 8.52 -7.99 2.62
C TYR A 266 8.88 -9.41 3.05
N ARG A 267 8.06 -10.43 2.74
CA ARG A 267 8.41 -11.84 2.97
C ARG A 267 9.66 -12.28 2.18
N LEU A 268 9.99 -11.56 1.10
CA LEU A 268 11.08 -11.87 0.18
C LEU A 268 12.40 -11.14 0.51
N HIS A 269 12.45 -10.36 1.60
CA HIS A 269 13.63 -9.59 2.00
C HIS A 269 14.89 -10.44 2.29
N SER A 270 14.74 -11.76 2.46
CA SER A 270 15.81 -12.70 2.73
C SER A 270 16.27 -13.49 1.51
N SER A 271 15.60 -13.33 0.37
CA SER A 271 15.96 -13.99 -0.88
C SER A 271 17.23 -13.40 -1.48
N ASP A 272 17.96 -14.19 -2.26
CA ASP A 272 19.18 -13.75 -2.95
C ASP A 272 18.90 -13.25 -4.38
N LEU A 273 17.74 -13.61 -4.93
CA LEU A 273 17.18 -13.16 -6.20
C LEU A 273 15.65 -13.36 -6.17
N VAL A 274 14.89 -12.47 -6.79
CA VAL A 274 13.44 -12.65 -6.98
C VAL A 274 13.06 -12.56 -8.46
N VAL A 275 12.37 -13.56 -8.97
CA VAL A 275 11.72 -13.52 -10.29
C VAL A 275 10.33 -12.92 -10.10
N THR A 276 10.02 -11.85 -10.82
CA THR A 276 8.74 -11.14 -10.73
C THR A 276 8.02 -11.18 -12.07
N VAL A 277 6.69 -11.26 -12.05
CA VAL A 277 5.85 -11.24 -13.25
C VAL A 277 4.88 -10.07 -13.19
N GLY A 278 4.78 -9.34 -14.31
CA GLY A 278 3.96 -8.15 -14.47
C GLY A 278 4.71 -6.86 -14.15
N ASP A 279 4.38 -5.80 -14.90
CA ASP A 279 5.04 -4.51 -14.86
C ASP A 279 4.99 -3.85 -13.47
N ASP A 280 3.81 -3.74 -12.86
CA ASP A 280 3.65 -3.09 -11.56
C ASP A 280 4.18 -3.95 -10.41
N THR A 281 3.98 -5.26 -10.47
CA THR A 281 4.58 -6.21 -9.51
C THR A 281 6.10 -6.04 -9.53
N THR A 282 6.69 -6.03 -10.72
CA THR A 282 8.13 -5.86 -10.93
C THR A 282 8.61 -4.49 -10.43
N LEU A 283 7.88 -3.42 -10.72
CA LEU A 283 8.22 -2.06 -10.29
C LEU A 283 8.22 -1.93 -8.76
N VAL A 284 7.14 -2.35 -8.10
CA VAL A 284 6.98 -2.23 -6.65
C VAL A 284 7.91 -3.19 -5.91
N ALA A 285 8.07 -4.42 -6.41
CA ALA A 285 8.97 -5.38 -5.82
C ALA A 285 10.43 -4.92 -5.92
N ALA A 286 10.86 -4.44 -7.09
CA ALA A 286 12.20 -3.88 -7.25
C ALA A 286 12.46 -2.75 -6.26
N ASP A 287 11.51 -1.81 -6.14
CA ASP A 287 11.61 -0.67 -5.24
C ASP A 287 11.78 -1.13 -3.79
N ILE A 288 10.89 -1.98 -3.29
CA ILE A 288 10.96 -2.46 -1.90
C ILE A 288 12.23 -3.28 -1.65
N LEU A 289 12.52 -4.25 -2.53
CA LEU A 289 13.65 -5.16 -2.40
C LEU A 289 15.00 -4.47 -2.56
N TYR A 290 15.02 -3.28 -3.17
CA TYR A 290 16.20 -2.42 -3.19
C TYR A 290 16.77 -2.24 -1.79
N ARG A 291 15.93 -1.98 -0.78
CA ARG A 291 16.35 -1.74 0.61
C ARG A 291 17.04 -2.94 1.25
N PHE A 292 16.82 -4.14 0.73
CA PHE A 292 17.40 -5.38 1.26
C PHE A 292 18.54 -5.93 0.39
N ASP A 293 18.93 -5.19 -0.65
CA ASP A 293 19.98 -5.58 -1.58
C ASP A 293 19.68 -6.88 -2.34
N VAL A 294 18.39 -7.08 -2.64
CA VAL A 294 17.89 -8.23 -3.39
C VAL A 294 17.62 -7.81 -4.84
N PRO A 295 18.37 -8.34 -5.82
CA PRO A 295 18.10 -8.08 -7.23
C PRO A 295 16.86 -8.84 -7.71
N ILE A 296 16.29 -8.38 -8.82
CA ILE A 296 15.12 -9.00 -9.43
C ILE A 296 15.38 -9.44 -10.88
N ILE A 297 14.64 -10.44 -11.35
CA ILE A 297 14.41 -10.69 -12.78
C ILE A 297 12.94 -10.41 -13.05
N GLY A 298 12.64 -9.27 -13.66
CA GLY A 298 11.29 -8.90 -14.03
C GLY A 298 10.92 -9.45 -15.40
N ILE A 299 9.77 -10.11 -15.48
CA ILE A 299 9.11 -10.53 -16.72
C ILE A 299 7.93 -9.59 -16.90
N THR A 300 7.98 -8.77 -17.94
CA THR A 300 7.03 -7.65 -18.17
C THR A 300 6.57 -7.63 -19.61
N ASP A 301 5.48 -6.93 -19.91
CA ASP A 301 4.94 -6.79 -21.26
C ASP A 301 4.76 -5.32 -21.72
N GLY A 302 5.12 -4.38 -20.84
CA GLY A 302 5.11 -2.94 -21.12
C GLY A 302 3.84 -2.22 -20.67
N ASP A 303 2.85 -2.89 -20.08
CA ASP A 303 1.64 -2.29 -19.52
C ASP A 303 1.87 -1.73 -18.10
N ILE A 304 2.67 -0.67 -18.00
CA ILE A 304 3.01 -0.03 -16.72
C ILE A 304 1.94 0.99 -16.27
N ASP A 305 1.29 0.76 -15.13
CA ASP A 305 0.30 1.69 -14.55
C ASP A 305 0.95 2.87 -13.82
N ARG A 306 2.28 2.89 -13.68
CA ARG A 306 3.04 3.96 -12.99
C ARG A 306 2.58 4.19 -11.55
N VAL A 307 2.47 3.10 -10.79
CA VAL A 307 1.97 3.10 -9.41
C VAL A 307 2.88 3.80 -8.39
N VAL A 308 4.14 4.06 -8.76
CA VAL A 308 5.13 4.87 -8.03
C VAL A 308 5.83 5.83 -9.00
N ARG A 309 6.32 6.99 -8.51
CA ARG A 309 7.00 8.00 -9.35
C ARG A 309 8.34 7.52 -9.89
N GLU A 310 9.18 6.99 -9.01
CA GLU A 310 10.50 6.48 -9.32
C GLU A 310 10.66 5.13 -8.60
N GLY A 311 11.06 4.09 -9.33
CA GLY A 311 11.37 2.78 -8.78
C GLY A 311 12.87 2.56 -8.71
N PHE A 312 13.36 2.02 -7.60
CA PHE A 312 14.77 1.67 -7.44
C PHE A 312 15.04 0.21 -7.81
N ARG A 313 16.24 -0.08 -8.31
CA ARG A 313 16.67 -1.43 -8.71
C ARG A 313 18.09 -1.71 -8.21
N CYS A 314 18.33 -2.92 -7.74
CA CYS A 314 19.67 -3.33 -7.34
C CYS A 314 20.54 -3.62 -8.56
N LEU A 315 21.85 -3.41 -8.43
CA LEU A 315 22.82 -3.90 -9.42
C LEU A 315 22.64 -5.41 -9.62
N GLY A 316 22.72 -5.84 -10.88
CA GLY A 316 22.50 -7.22 -11.27
C GLY A 316 21.03 -7.62 -11.42
N SER A 317 20.11 -6.64 -11.36
CA SER A 317 18.71 -6.87 -11.75
C SER A 317 18.57 -6.91 -13.27
N LEU A 318 17.59 -7.68 -13.75
CA LEU A 318 17.28 -7.92 -15.15
C LEU A 318 15.80 -7.61 -15.38
N ILE A 319 15.47 -6.90 -16.46
CA ILE A 319 14.09 -6.73 -16.92
C ILE A 319 14.01 -7.33 -18.32
N ILE A 320 13.13 -8.29 -18.49
CA ILE A 320 12.83 -8.98 -19.74
C ILE A 320 11.43 -8.53 -20.15
N GLU A 321 11.39 -7.63 -21.13
CA GLU A 321 10.17 -6.98 -21.60
C GLU A 321 9.74 -7.62 -22.93
N PHE A 322 8.58 -8.27 -22.93
CA PHE A 322 7.96 -8.90 -24.09
C PHE A 322 6.98 -7.96 -24.80
N GLU A 323 6.42 -8.40 -25.92
CA GLU A 323 5.22 -7.78 -26.48
C GLU A 323 4.01 -7.99 -25.53
N GLY A 324 2.96 -7.18 -25.68
CA GLY A 324 1.80 -7.17 -24.78
C GLY A 324 1.13 -8.55 -24.62
N GLY A 325 0.78 -8.91 -23.38
CA GLY A 325 0.06 -10.13 -23.00
C GLY A 325 0.93 -11.39 -22.81
N TRP A 326 2.26 -11.28 -22.92
CA TRP A 326 3.16 -12.42 -22.80
C TRP A 326 3.68 -12.68 -21.38
N ASP A 327 3.68 -11.68 -20.50
CA ASP A 327 4.24 -11.78 -19.16
C ASP A 327 3.61 -12.92 -18.33
N ASP A 328 2.28 -13.03 -18.33
CA ASP A 328 1.53 -14.06 -17.61
C ASP A 328 1.81 -15.47 -18.18
N ILE A 329 1.93 -15.59 -19.51
CA ILE A 329 2.21 -16.87 -20.20
C ILE A 329 3.63 -17.34 -19.85
N VAL A 330 4.61 -16.44 -20.00
CA VAL A 330 6.02 -16.72 -19.75
C VAL A 330 6.24 -16.99 -18.26
N GLY A 331 5.65 -16.16 -17.40
CA GLY A 331 5.70 -16.30 -15.95
C GLY A 331 5.18 -17.66 -15.49
N LYS A 332 4.03 -18.09 -16.00
CA LYS A 332 3.46 -19.41 -15.70
C LYS A 332 4.41 -20.54 -16.11
N LYS A 333 4.98 -20.47 -17.31
CA LYS A 333 5.91 -21.51 -17.81
C LYS A 333 7.17 -21.61 -16.96
N ILE A 334 7.76 -20.47 -16.57
CA ILE A 334 8.92 -20.42 -15.67
C ILE A 334 8.57 -20.99 -14.30
N HIS A 335 7.39 -20.66 -13.76
CA HIS A 335 6.95 -21.20 -12.48
C HIS A 335 6.77 -22.73 -12.53
N GLU A 336 6.23 -23.27 -13.61
CA GLU A 336 6.02 -24.70 -13.79
C GLU A 336 7.33 -25.47 -14.03
N GLU A 337 8.18 -25.01 -14.95
CA GLU A 337 9.37 -25.75 -15.36
C GLU A 337 10.56 -25.56 -14.41
N LEU A 338 10.84 -24.31 -14.01
CA LEU A 338 12.02 -23.97 -13.23
C LEU A 338 11.76 -24.06 -11.73
N PHE A 339 10.62 -23.54 -11.28
CA PHE A 339 10.23 -23.57 -9.86
C PHE A 339 9.44 -24.83 -9.48
N ARG A 340 8.96 -25.61 -10.44
CA ARG A 340 8.12 -26.81 -10.20
C ARG A 340 6.89 -26.49 -9.35
N GLY A 341 6.28 -25.33 -9.62
CA GLY A 341 5.09 -24.83 -8.93
C GLY A 341 5.32 -24.34 -7.50
N ARG A 342 6.57 -24.01 -7.12
CA ARG A 342 6.91 -23.52 -5.76
C ARG A 342 7.28 -22.03 -5.77
N ASP A 343 6.90 -21.31 -4.71
CA ASP A 343 7.26 -19.89 -4.52
C ASP A 343 8.77 -19.63 -4.32
N SER A 344 9.57 -20.68 -4.06
CA SER A 344 11.03 -20.54 -3.95
C SER A 344 11.79 -21.85 -4.17
N LEU A 345 13.06 -21.71 -4.51
CA LEU A 345 14.04 -22.79 -4.65
C LEU A 345 15.42 -22.37 -4.13
N GLU A 346 16.30 -23.34 -3.95
CA GLU A 346 17.72 -23.13 -3.68
C GLU A 346 18.54 -23.48 -4.92
N THR A 347 19.55 -22.67 -5.22
CA THR A 347 20.56 -22.95 -6.25
C THR A 347 21.96 -22.72 -5.70
N GLU A 348 22.95 -23.46 -6.18
CA GLU A 348 24.37 -23.23 -5.85
C GLU A 348 24.99 -22.15 -6.75
N ASP A 349 24.38 -21.89 -7.91
CA ASP A 349 24.84 -20.88 -8.88
C ASP A 349 23.66 -20.09 -9.47
N VAL A 350 23.63 -18.79 -9.16
CA VAL A 350 22.63 -17.84 -9.66
C VAL A 350 22.80 -17.59 -11.16
N GLU A 351 24.02 -17.66 -11.70
CA GLU A 351 24.26 -17.44 -13.12
C GLU A 351 23.80 -18.63 -13.96
N SER A 352 23.95 -19.87 -13.46
CA SER A 352 23.31 -21.05 -14.05
C SER A 352 21.78 -20.91 -14.07
N PHE A 353 21.18 -20.51 -12.95
CA PHE A 353 19.74 -20.26 -12.88
C PHE A 353 19.26 -19.25 -13.92
N LYS A 354 19.98 -18.13 -14.10
CA LYS A 354 19.66 -17.12 -15.12
C LYS A 354 19.72 -17.69 -16.54
N ARG A 355 20.71 -18.52 -16.86
CA ARG A 355 20.84 -19.15 -18.17
C ARG A 355 19.69 -20.10 -18.45
N ASP A 356 19.31 -20.93 -17.47
CA ASP A 356 18.18 -21.86 -17.60
C ASP A 356 16.86 -21.10 -17.82
N LEU A 357 16.65 -20.00 -17.08
CA LEU A 357 15.49 -19.13 -17.26
C LEU A 357 15.44 -18.53 -18.67
N LEU A 358 16.56 -18.00 -19.18
CA LEU A 358 16.64 -17.44 -20.54
C LEU A 358 16.42 -18.52 -21.61
N GLN A 359 16.91 -19.74 -21.39
CA GLN A 359 16.68 -20.84 -22.32
C GLN A 359 15.19 -21.22 -22.40
N ILE A 360 14.47 -21.23 -21.27
CA ILE A 360 13.01 -21.45 -21.26
C ILE A 360 12.31 -20.36 -22.08
N ILE A 361 12.73 -19.10 -21.92
CA ILE A 361 12.19 -17.95 -22.64
C ILE A 361 12.46 -18.06 -24.14
N ASP A 362 13.69 -18.35 -24.56
CA ASP A 362 14.06 -18.50 -25.96
C ASP A 362 13.24 -19.59 -26.66
N ASN A 363 12.95 -20.68 -25.94
CA ASN A 363 12.13 -21.78 -26.43
C ASN A 363 10.64 -21.42 -26.61
N ILE A 364 10.17 -20.29 -26.07
CA ILE A 364 8.79 -19.82 -26.29
C ILE A 364 8.64 -19.19 -27.68
N GLY A 365 9.73 -18.65 -28.25
CA GLY A 365 9.72 -18.02 -29.57
C GLY A 365 9.01 -16.66 -29.62
N ALA A 366 8.75 -16.05 -28.47
CA ALA A 366 8.24 -14.68 -28.37
C ALA A 366 9.39 -13.65 -28.46
N SER A 367 9.12 -12.51 -29.10
CA SER A 367 10.05 -11.39 -29.14
C SER A 367 10.16 -10.74 -27.76
N TYR A 368 11.37 -10.42 -27.31
CA TYR A 368 11.61 -9.71 -26.06
C TYR A 368 12.86 -8.83 -26.13
N THR A 369 12.95 -7.87 -25.21
CA THR A 369 14.16 -7.06 -24.98
C THR A 369 14.65 -7.24 -23.56
N ILE A 370 15.96 -7.13 -23.37
CA ILE A 370 16.59 -7.23 -22.06
C ILE A 370 17.20 -5.89 -21.66
N ARG A 371 16.88 -5.43 -20.45
CA ARG A 371 17.55 -4.30 -19.79
C ARG A 371 18.19 -4.78 -18.50
N SER A 372 19.45 -4.45 -18.29
CA SER A 372 20.18 -4.76 -17.05
C SER A 372 20.63 -3.47 -16.36
N THR A 373 20.80 -3.54 -15.04
CA THR A 373 21.27 -2.42 -14.19
C THR A 373 22.57 -2.74 -13.49
#